data_AF-A0A1X7SSV7-F1
#
_entry.id   AF-A0A1X7SSV7-F1
#
_cell.length_a   1.000
_cell.length_b   1.000
_cell.length_c   1.000
_cell.angle_alpha   90.00
_cell.angle_beta   90.00
_cell.angle_gamma   90.00
#
_symmetry.space_group_name_H-M   'P 1'
#
loop_
_entity.id
_entity.type
_entity.pdbx_description
1 polymer ?
#
loop_
_entity_poly.entity_id
_entity_poly.type
_entity_poly.pdbx_seq_one_letter_code
_entity_poly.pdbx_strand_id
1 'polypeptide(L)'
;SLCLGIAGENLTARLRTWSFRTFLRQDMSWFDKEENSAGALTTKLSTDASLVQGATGSRLGTLVEISVAMLLSLIISFVYSWMLTLVLAGFIPVFMLAGFLQFRANAESIKSSTDSSTVAGKIVIESLVNIRTVTSLGIQSNFFQSYTNEIRGPYKRALIKSPVLGAAYGFSQGVLYLGYVVTFGFGAYQVTRQPGDIAHSTFSNIFVVFTAVIFGALGAGQASSFAPDYAKAKQSANRIFALLDREPAIDGYSEDGLKPVSIHMYL
;
A
#
# COMPACT_ATOMS: atom_id res chain seq x y z
N SER A 1 7.70 15.60 9.97
CA SER A 1 7.80 14.12 10.00
C SER A 1 8.20 13.55 11.36
N LEU A 2 9.21 14.10 12.06
CA LEU A 2 9.67 13.58 13.38
C LEU A 2 8.58 13.58 14.46
N CYS A 3 7.81 14.68 14.62
CA CYS A 3 6.75 14.76 15.63
C CYS A 3 5.65 13.71 15.41
N LEU A 4 5.24 13.49 14.15
CA LEU A 4 4.27 12.45 13.79
C LEU A 4 4.83 11.04 13.98
N GLY A 5 6.13 10.85 13.77
CA GLY A 5 6.82 9.60 14.11
C GLY A 5 6.76 9.29 15.60
N ILE A 6 7.12 10.26 16.45
CA ILE A 6 7.07 10.12 17.91
C ILE A 6 5.63 9.90 18.40
N ALA A 7 4.65 10.67 17.87
CA ALA A 7 3.25 10.48 18.20
C ALA A 7 2.74 9.09 17.78
N GLY A 8 3.16 8.61 16.60
CA GLY A 8 2.87 7.25 16.12
C GLY A 8 3.45 6.18 17.04
N GLU A 9 4.71 6.30 17.45
CA GLU A 9 5.37 5.35 18.37
C GLU A 9 4.65 5.28 19.72
N ASN A 10 4.29 6.45 20.28
CA ASN A 10 3.52 6.53 21.52
C ASN A 10 2.13 5.92 21.39
N LEU A 11 1.46 6.12 20.24
CA LEU A 11 0.17 5.50 19.96
C LEU A 11 0.29 3.97 19.88
N THR A 12 1.34 3.45 19.22
CA THR A 12 1.60 2.01 19.16
C THR A 12 1.82 1.41 20.53
N ALA A 13 2.61 2.06 21.38
CA ALA A 13 2.85 1.62 22.74
C ALA A 13 1.53 1.52 23.52
N ARG A 14 0.68 2.56 23.45
CA ARG A 14 -0.64 2.57 24.11
C ARG A 14 -1.56 1.47 23.58
N LEU A 15 -1.67 1.33 22.25
CA LEU A 15 -2.51 0.30 21.62
C LEU A 15 -2.06 -1.10 22.02
N ARG A 16 -0.76 -1.36 22.09
CA ARG A 16 -0.23 -2.66 22.56
C ARG A 16 -0.59 -2.91 24.02
N THR A 17 -0.40 -1.92 24.90
CA THR A 17 -0.74 -2.05 26.31
C THR A 17 -2.25 -2.29 26.52
N TRP A 18 -3.11 -1.52 25.84
CA TRP A 18 -4.56 -1.67 25.95
C TRP A 18 -5.05 -3.00 25.38
N SER A 19 -4.54 -3.40 24.22
CA SER A 19 -4.89 -4.69 23.62
C SER A 19 -4.44 -5.85 24.50
N PHE A 20 -3.23 -5.80 25.05
CA PHE A 20 -2.73 -6.82 25.98
C PHE A 20 -3.56 -6.90 27.26
N ARG A 21 -3.89 -5.75 27.87
CA ARG A 21 -4.79 -5.69 29.03
C ARG A 21 -6.16 -6.30 28.70
N THR A 22 -6.67 -6.02 27.50
CA THR A 22 -7.95 -6.55 27.05
C THR A 22 -7.89 -8.05 26.83
N PHE A 23 -6.80 -8.59 26.28
CA PHE A 23 -6.60 -10.05 26.19
C PHE A 23 -6.68 -10.71 27.57
N LEU A 24 -6.00 -10.14 28.58
CA LEU A 24 -6.03 -10.67 29.95
C LEU A 24 -7.41 -10.58 30.63
N ARG A 25 -8.30 -9.71 30.14
CA ARG A 25 -9.67 -9.55 30.65
C ARG A 25 -10.65 -10.56 30.01
N GLN A 26 -10.29 -11.18 28.88
CA GLN A 26 -11.20 -12.08 28.19
C GLN A 26 -11.39 -13.42 28.93
N ASP A 27 -12.58 -14.00 28.75
CA ASP A 27 -12.98 -15.27 29.32
C ASP A 27 -12.28 -16.48 28.66
N MET A 28 -12.23 -17.63 29.35
CA MET A 28 -11.54 -18.83 28.86
C MET A 28 -12.12 -19.33 27.50
N SER A 29 -13.44 -19.25 27.31
CA SER A 29 -14.10 -19.73 26.09
C SER A 29 -13.70 -18.93 24.85
N TRP A 30 -13.20 -17.71 25.03
CA TRP A 30 -12.65 -16.93 23.94
C TRP A 30 -11.29 -17.45 23.46
N PHE A 31 -10.46 -17.96 24.37
CA PHE A 31 -9.16 -18.56 24.05
C PHE A 31 -9.28 -19.97 23.45
N ASP A 32 -10.42 -20.64 23.64
CA ASP A 32 -10.70 -21.94 23.01
C ASP A 32 -10.88 -21.86 21.49
N LYS A 33 -11.10 -20.65 20.94
CA LYS A 33 -11.18 -20.44 19.49
C LYS A 33 -9.80 -20.47 18.86
N GLU A 34 -9.65 -21.24 17.78
CA GLU A 34 -8.38 -21.40 17.05
C GLU A 34 -7.79 -20.06 16.57
N GLU A 35 -8.66 -19.11 16.22
CA GLU A 35 -8.31 -17.73 15.82
C GLU A 35 -7.66 -16.88 16.92
N ASN A 36 -7.83 -17.29 18.18
CA ASN A 36 -7.37 -16.61 19.40
C ASN A 36 -6.27 -17.39 20.13
N SER A 37 -5.59 -18.30 19.44
CA SER A 37 -4.39 -18.95 19.98
C SER A 37 -3.33 -17.91 20.37
N ALA A 38 -2.52 -18.22 21.38
CA ALA A 38 -1.50 -17.29 21.89
C ALA A 38 -0.53 -16.78 20.80
N GLY A 39 -0.18 -17.63 19.84
CA GLY A 39 0.64 -17.25 18.68
C GLY A 39 -0.07 -16.31 17.71
N ALA A 40 -1.35 -16.56 17.42
CA ALA A 40 -2.17 -15.70 16.57
C ALA A 40 -2.39 -14.32 17.22
N LEU A 41 -2.63 -14.26 18.53
CA LEU A 41 -2.81 -13.00 19.27
C LEU A 41 -1.53 -12.19 19.35
N THR A 42 -0.39 -12.82 19.60
CA THR A 42 0.93 -12.15 19.60
C THR A 42 1.25 -11.56 18.23
N THR A 43 0.93 -12.32 17.16
CA THR A 43 1.08 -11.86 15.78
C THR A 43 0.14 -10.69 15.49
N LYS A 44 -1.15 -10.78 15.84
CA LYS A 44 -2.11 -9.67 15.69
C LYS A 44 -1.64 -8.43 16.45
N LEU A 45 -1.19 -8.57 17.69
CA LEU A 45 -0.71 -7.46 18.52
C LEU A 45 0.51 -6.77 17.91
N SER A 46 1.45 -7.54 17.34
CA SER A 46 2.64 -6.99 16.70
C SER A 46 2.32 -6.37 15.35
N THR A 47 1.61 -7.10 14.48
CA THR A 47 1.36 -6.71 13.09
C THR A 47 0.26 -5.64 12.97
N ASP A 48 -0.89 -5.80 13.61
CA ASP A 48 -2.00 -4.84 13.48
C ASP A 48 -1.64 -3.49 14.12
N ALA A 49 -0.97 -3.49 15.27
CA ALA A 49 -0.50 -2.24 15.90
C ALA A 49 0.52 -1.52 15.02
N SER A 50 1.44 -2.26 14.38
CA SER A 50 2.45 -1.68 13.48
C SER A 50 1.83 -1.17 12.18
N LEU A 51 0.78 -1.81 11.65
CA LEU A 51 0.04 -1.33 10.48
C LEU A 51 -0.70 -0.01 10.78
N VAL A 52 -1.34 0.09 11.95
CA VAL A 52 -2.01 1.32 12.41
C VAL A 52 -1.00 2.45 12.62
N GLN A 53 0.16 2.16 13.22
CA GLN A 53 1.27 3.12 13.32
C GLN A 53 1.75 3.59 11.95
N GLY A 54 1.96 2.63 11.05
CA GLY A 54 2.42 2.89 9.70
C GLY A 54 1.53 3.89 8.98
N ALA A 55 0.21 3.80 9.16
CA ALA A 55 -0.73 4.75 8.57
C ALA A 55 -0.86 6.08 9.34
N THR A 56 -0.78 6.08 10.66
CA THR A 56 -1.07 7.26 11.50
C THR A 56 0.17 8.12 11.79
N GLY A 57 1.37 7.53 11.69
CA GLY A 57 2.64 8.19 11.99
C GLY A 57 3.16 9.05 10.83
N SER A 58 4.40 8.77 10.39
CA SER A 58 5.08 9.57 9.36
C SER A 58 4.34 9.61 8.02
N ARG A 59 3.66 8.53 7.63
CA ARG A 59 2.95 8.44 6.35
C ARG A 59 1.73 9.36 6.27
N LEU A 60 1.04 9.60 7.39
CA LEU A 60 -0.06 10.57 7.43
C LEU A 60 0.44 11.98 7.09
N GLY A 61 1.61 12.34 7.62
CA GLY A 61 2.26 13.62 7.31
C GLY A 61 2.58 13.73 5.82
N THR A 62 3.16 12.68 5.24
CA THR A 62 3.43 12.62 3.81
C THR A 62 2.16 12.69 2.95
N LEU A 63 1.07 12.05 3.37
CA LEU A 63 -0.22 12.14 2.67
C LEU A 63 -0.80 13.56 2.70
N VAL A 64 -0.74 14.23 3.85
CA VAL A 64 -1.19 15.62 3.98
C VAL A 64 -0.32 16.55 3.14
N GLU A 65 1.00 16.37 3.19
CA GLU A 65 1.96 17.12 2.37
C GLU A 65 1.66 16.96 0.88
N ILE A 66 1.49 15.71 0.41
CA ILE A 66 1.16 15.42 -0.98
C ILE A 66 -0.19 16.02 -1.37
N SER A 67 -1.19 15.96 -0.49
CA SER A 67 -2.53 16.51 -0.75
C SER A 67 -2.49 18.03 -0.88
N VAL A 68 -1.76 18.70 0.02
CA VAL A 68 -1.56 20.16 -0.03
C VAL A 68 -0.76 20.55 -1.27
N ALA A 69 0.33 19.83 -1.58
CA ALA A 69 1.13 20.08 -2.78
C ALA A 69 0.32 19.88 -4.08
N MET A 70 -0.55 18.87 -4.12
CA MET A 70 -1.44 18.62 -5.25
C MET A 70 -2.49 19.73 -5.42
N LEU A 71 -3.07 20.23 -4.32
CA LEU A 71 -4.00 21.36 -4.36
C LEU A 71 -3.30 22.66 -4.79
N LEU A 72 -2.13 22.95 -4.22
CA LEU A 72 -1.35 24.15 -4.56
C LEU A 72 -0.88 24.13 -6.02
N SER A 73 -0.38 22.99 -6.51
CA SER A 73 0.02 22.87 -7.92
C SER A 73 -1.13 23.10 -8.89
N LEU A 74 -2.33 22.61 -8.57
CA LEU A 74 -3.53 22.87 -9.37
C LEU A 74 -3.88 24.37 -9.36
N ILE A 75 -3.95 24.99 -8.18
CA ILE A 75 -4.28 26.43 -8.04
C ILE A 75 -3.26 27.29 -8.79
N ILE A 76 -1.96 27.05 -8.61
CA ILE A 76 -0.89 27.79 -9.28
C ILE A 76 -1.01 27.64 -10.79
N SER A 77 -1.27 26.44 -11.30
CA SER A 77 -1.41 26.21 -12.75
C SER A 77 -2.56 27.05 -13.35
N PHE A 78 -3.73 27.05 -12.68
CA PHE A 78 -4.89 27.83 -13.12
C PHE A 78 -4.70 29.35 -13.03
N VAL A 79 -3.99 29.85 -12.00
CA VAL A 79 -3.73 31.28 -11.82
C VAL A 79 -2.78 31.84 -12.88
N TYR A 80 -1.73 31.08 -13.24
CA TYR A 80 -0.70 31.56 -14.17
C TYR A 80 -1.12 31.46 -15.64
N SER A 81 -1.72 30.33 -16.07
CA SER A 81 -2.27 30.19 -17.42
C SER A 81 -3.42 29.19 -17.44
N TRP A 82 -4.65 29.71 -17.38
CA TRP A 82 -5.86 28.91 -17.45
C TRP A 82 -6.02 28.19 -18.80
N MET A 83 -5.58 28.81 -19.90
CA MET A 83 -5.70 28.24 -21.25
C MET A 83 -4.75 27.04 -21.46
N LEU A 84 -3.50 27.13 -20.98
CA LEU A 84 -2.56 26.01 -21.03
C LEU A 84 -3.00 24.86 -20.11
N THR A 85 -3.51 25.21 -18.93
CA THR A 85 -4.03 24.23 -17.96
C THR A 85 -5.26 23.48 -18.50
N LEU A 86 -6.15 24.13 -19.25
CA LEU A 86 -7.28 23.47 -19.91
C LEU A 86 -6.86 22.48 -21.00
N VAL A 87 -5.85 22.82 -21.80
CA VAL A 87 -5.31 21.90 -22.81
C VAL A 87 -4.73 20.65 -22.12
N LEU A 88 -3.97 20.85 -21.06
CA LEU A 88 -3.44 19.75 -20.22
C LEU A 88 -4.56 18.93 -19.59
N ALA A 89 -5.62 19.58 -19.10
CA ALA A 89 -6.79 18.91 -18.54
C ALA A 89 -7.48 18.00 -19.58
N GLY A 90 -7.54 18.42 -20.85
CA GLY A 90 -8.03 17.59 -21.96
C GLY A 90 -7.17 16.36 -22.26
N PHE A 91 -5.88 16.39 -21.93
CA PHE A 91 -4.95 15.26 -22.08
C PHE A 91 -4.93 14.31 -20.87
N ILE A 92 -5.47 14.70 -19.71
CA ILE A 92 -5.63 13.84 -18.53
C ILE A 92 -6.24 12.46 -18.84
N PRO A 93 -7.36 12.34 -19.59
CA PRO A 93 -7.92 11.01 -19.90
C PRO A 93 -6.96 10.11 -20.68
N VAL A 94 -6.12 10.68 -21.55
CA VAL A 94 -5.11 9.93 -22.30
C VAL A 94 -4.01 9.43 -21.37
N PHE A 95 -3.54 10.28 -20.45
CA PHE A 95 -2.57 9.87 -19.42
C PHE A 95 -3.13 8.81 -18.48
N MET A 96 -4.39 8.96 -18.05
CA MET A 96 -5.07 7.99 -17.19
C MET A 96 -5.22 6.64 -17.90
N LEU A 97 -5.60 6.63 -19.18
CA LEU A 97 -5.72 5.40 -19.96
C LEU A 97 -4.38 4.69 -20.11
N ALA A 98 -3.32 5.43 -20.45
CA ALA A 98 -1.96 4.90 -20.56
C ALA A 98 -1.44 4.33 -19.22
N GLY A 99 -1.61 5.09 -18.14
CA GLY A 99 -1.23 4.66 -16.79
C GLY A 99 -2.02 3.44 -16.32
N PHE A 100 -3.31 3.37 -16.62
CA PHE A 100 -4.16 2.22 -16.28
C PHE A 100 -3.75 0.95 -17.02
N LEU A 101 -3.47 1.05 -18.33
CA LEU A 101 -2.96 -0.06 -19.13
C LEU A 101 -1.62 -0.58 -18.56
N GLN A 102 -0.70 0.32 -18.25
CA GLN A 102 0.58 -0.02 -17.62
C GLN A 102 0.39 -0.67 -16.25
N PHE A 103 -0.47 -0.10 -15.40
CA PHE A 103 -0.73 -0.64 -14.07
C PHE A 103 -1.33 -2.04 -14.15
N ARG A 104 -2.32 -2.26 -15.01
CA ARG A 104 -2.92 -3.59 -15.21
C ARG A 104 -1.92 -4.61 -15.73
N ALA A 105 -1.13 -4.26 -16.73
CA ALA A 105 -0.14 -5.17 -17.30
C ALA A 105 0.91 -5.59 -16.24
N ASN A 106 1.37 -4.63 -15.41
CA ASN A 106 2.28 -4.93 -14.32
C ASN A 106 1.64 -5.76 -13.21
N ALA A 107 0.42 -5.42 -12.79
CA ALA A 107 -0.29 -6.17 -11.75
C ALA A 107 -0.53 -7.64 -12.16
N GLU A 108 -0.92 -7.88 -13.42
CA GLU A 108 -1.08 -9.24 -13.95
C GLU A 108 0.25 -10.00 -13.97
N SER A 109 1.32 -9.33 -14.42
CA SER A 109 2.67 -9.92 -14.46
C SER A 109 3.15 -10.32 -13.06
N ILE A 110 3.02 -9.42 -12.08
CA ILE A 110 3.38 -9.67 -10.67
C ILE A 110 2.60 -10.86 -10.14
N LYS A 111 1.27 -10.87 -10.28
CA LYS A 111 0.43 -11.97 -9.80
C LYS A 111 0.84 -13.31 -10.39
N SER A 112 1.00 -13.38 -11.72
CA SER A 112 1.37 -14.63 -12.40
C SER A 112 2.76 -15.13 -12.00
N SER A 113 3.69 -14.21 -11.72
CA SER A 113 5.04 -14.54 -11.25
C SER A 113 5.00 -15.05 -9.81
N THR A 114 4.26 -14.38 -8.93
CA THR A 114 4.07 -14.81 -7.54
C THR A 114 3.43 -16.20 -7.47
N ASP A 115 2.33 -16.45 -8.19
CA ASP A 115 1.66 -17.76 -8.20
C ASP A 115 2.63 -18.86 -8.65
N SER A 116 3.39 -18.62 -9.72
CA SER A 116 4.39 -19.56 -10.23
C SER A 116 5.52 -19.84 -9.23
N SER A 117 6.02 -18.80 -8.55
CA SER A 117 7.06 -18.93 -7.54
C SER A 117 6.56 -19.66 -6.29
N THR A 118 5.28 -19.54 -5.92
CA THR A 118 4.73 -20.28 -4.77
C THR A 118 4.70 -21.78 -5.01
N VAL A 119 4.34 -22.23 -6.22
CA VAL A 119 4.31 -23.66 -6.58
C VAL A 119 5.72 -24.24 -6.57
N ALA A 120 6.68 -23.59 -7.23
CA ALA A 120 8.06 -24.02 -7.23
C ALA A 120 8.69 -23.97 -5.82
N GLY A 121 8.35 -22.95 -5.03
CA GLY A 121 8.78 -22.80 -3.64
C GLY A 121 8.28 -23.94 -2.76
N LYS A 122 7.06 -24.44 -2.98
CA LYS A 122 6.50 -25.57 -2.23
C LYS A 122 7.36 -26.83 -2.40
N ILE A 123 7.81 -27.15 -3.61
CA ILE A 123 8.69 -28.31 -3.89
C ILE A 123 10.01 -28.19 -3.13
N VAL A 124 10.60 -26.98 -3.13
CA VAL A 124 11.85 -26.72 -2.42
C VAL A 124 11.64 -26.91 -0.91
N ILE A 125 10.58 -26.31 -0.34
CA ILE A 125 10.26 -26.43 1.08
C ILE A 125 10.07 -27.90 1.47
N GLU A 126 9.31 -28.67 0.68
CA GLU A 126 9.07 -30.09 0.93
C GLU A 126 10.37 -30.91 0.94
N SER A 127 11.28 -30.63 0.01
CA SER A 127 12.59 -31.30 -0.03
C SER A 127 13.50 -30.92 1.14
N LEU A 128 13.45 -29.66 1.61
CA LEU A 128 14.27 -29.19 2.73
C LEU A 128 13.76 -29.72 4.07
N VAL A 129 12.44 -29.73 4.27
CA VAL A 129 11.81 -30.27 5.48
C VAL A 129 12.13 -31.75 5.64
N ASN A 130 12.15 -32.50 4.53
CA ASN A 130 12.39 -33.95 4.52
C ASN A 130 13.79 -34.32 4.02
N ILE A 131 14.80 -33.47 4.22
CA ILE A 131 16.12 -33.63 3.60
C ILE A 131 16.79 -34.98 3.94
N ARG A 132 16.62 -35.48 5.18
CA ARG A 132 17.15 -36.78 5.61
C ARG A 132 16.52 -37.93 4.84
N THR A 133 15.22 -37.86 4.58
CA THR A 133 14.48 -38.85 3.79
C THR A 133 14.92 -38.80 2.34
N VAL A 134 15.01 -37.59 1.76
CA VAL A 134 15.45 -37.38 0.37
C VAL A 134 16.88 -37.87 0.14
N THR A 135 17.80 -37.61 1.07
CA THR A 135 19.19 -38.10 0.98
C THR A 135 19.27 -39.60 1.20
N SER A 136 18.53 -40.16 2.15
CA SER A 136 18.51 -41.61 2.42
C SER A 136 17.97 -42.43 1.24
N LEU A 137 17.01 -41.87 0.49
CA LEU A 137 16.43 -42.50 -0.69
C LEU A 137 17.20 -42.16 -1.99
N GLY A 138 18.17 -41.25 -1.96
CA GLY A 138 18.94 -40.83 -3.13
C GLY A 138 18.12 -40.11 -4.22
N ILE A 139 16.91 -39.61 -3.91
CA ILE A 139 15.94 -39.08 -4.89
C ILE A 139 16.10 -37.56 -5.17
N GLN A 140 17.26 -36.98 -4.89
CA GLN A 140 17.53 -35.54 -5.07
C GLN A 140 17.32 -35.08 -6.52
N SER A 141 17.72 -35.91 -7.48
CA SER A 141 17.56 -35.63 -8.92
C SER A 141 16.08 -35.50 -9.32
N ASN A 142 15.20 -36.31 -8.73
CA ASN A 142 13.75 -36.27 -9.02
C ASN A 142 13.12 -34.95 -8.55
N PHE A 143 13.50 -34.48 -7.35
CA PHE A 143 13.05 -33.18 -6.84
C PHE A 143 13.60 -32.03 -7.68
N PHE A 144 14.87 -32.10 -8.09
CA PHE A 144 15.48 -31.11 -8.97
C PHE A 144 14.78 -31.04 -10.34
N GLN A 145 14.45 -32.20 -10.93
CA GLN A 145 13.74 -32.27 -12.18
C GLN A 145 12.29 -31.74 -12.06
N SER A 146 11.61 -32.07 -10.97
CA SER A 146 10.25 -31.57 -10.67
C SER A 146 10.25 -30.05 -10.54
N TYR A 147 11.19 -29.48 -9.77
CA TYR A 147 11.38 -28.02 -9.66
C TYR A 147 11.66 -27.37 -11.02
N THR A 148 12.56 -27.98 -11.81
CA THR A 148 12.90 -27.47 -13.15
C THR A 148 11.69 -27.48 -14.08
N ASN A 149 10.87 -28.53 -14.03
CA ASN A 149 9.64 -28.63 -14.82
C ASN A 149 8.61 -27.56 -14.43
N GLU A 150 8.42 -27.33 -13.13
CA GLU A 150 7.50 -26.29 -12.63
C GLU A 150 7.92 -24.87 -13.04
N ILE A 151 9.23 -24.56 -13.08
CA ILE A 151 9.71 -23.22 -13.46
C ILE A 151 9.76 -23.02 -14.98
N ARG A 152 9.89 -24.09 -15.76
CA ARG A 152 10.03 -23.99 -17.22
C ARG A 152 8.79 -23.38 -17.89
N GLY A 153 7.59 -23.69 -17.41
CA GLY A 153 6.35 -23.09 -17.89
C GLY A 153 6.28 -21.57 -17.66
N PRO A 154 6.41 -21.09 -16.41
CA PRO A 154 6.54 -19.68 -16.06
C PRO A 154 7.64 -18.96 -16.85
N TYR A 155 8.81 -19.58 -17.01
CA TYR A 155 9.92 -19.01 -17.76
C TYR A 155 9.56 -18.74 -19.23
N LYS A 156 8.93 -19.70 -19.91
CA LYS A 156 8.45 -19.51 -21.29
C LYS A 156 7.36 -18.43 -21.38
N ARG A 157 6.42 -18.41 -20.43
CA ARG A 157 5.38 -17.38 -20.37
C ARG A 157 5.98 -15.99 -20.16
N ALA A 158 6.98 -15.87 -19.29
CA ALA A 158 7.70 -14.63 -19.05
C ALA A 158 8.42 -14.14 -20.32
N LEU A 159 9.10 -15.01 -21.06
CA LEU A 159 9.75 -14.64 -22.32
C LEU A 159 8.76 -14.10 -23.36
N ILE A 160 7.57 -14.69 -23.45
CA ILE A 160 6.52 -14.24 -24.39
C ILE A 160 5.86 -12.94 -23.91
N LYS A 161 5.66 -12.78 -22.60
CA LYS A 161 5.01 -11.59 -22.01
C LYS A 161 5.96 -10.39 -21.90
N SER A 162 7.27 -10.59 -21.75
CA SER A 162 8.28 -9.53 -21.64
C SER A 162 8.21 -8.46 -22.73
N PRO A 163 8.16 -8.79 -24.04
CA PRO A 163 8.05 -7.76 -25.08
C PRO A 163 6.72 -7.00 -25.01
N VAL A 164 5.63 -7.65 -24.61
CA VAL A 164 4.32 -7.00 -24.45
C VAL A 164 4.34 -5.99 -23.30
N LEU A 165 4.97 -6.36 -22.17
CA LEU A 165 5.19 -5.46 -21.03
C LEU A 165 6.10 -4.28 -21.41
N GLY A 166 7.18 -4.55 -22.15
CA GLY A 166 8.08 -3.53 -22.68
C GLY A 166 7.36 -2.56 -23.63
N ALA A 167 6.51 -3.08 -24.53
CA ALA A 167 5.71 -2.25 -25.43
C ALA A 167 4.69 -1.39 -24.68
N ALA A 168 4.00 -1.95 -23.68
CA ALA A 168 3.07 -1.19 -22.83
C ALA A 168 3.78 -0.08 -22.03
N TYR A 169 4.98 -0.36 -21.51
CA TYR A 169 5.83 0.63 -20.85
C TYR A 169 6.28 1.72 -21.82
N GLY A 170 6.77 1.33 -23.00
CA GLY A 170 7.20 2.26 -24.06
C GLY A 170 6.07 3.16 -24.55
N PHE A 171 4.86 2.60 -24.73
CA PHE A 171 3.66 3.36 -25.07
C PHE A 171 3.33 4.40 -24.00
N SER A 172 3.37 4.01 -22.72
CA SER A 172 3.06 4.89 -21.60
C SER A 172 4.08 6.04 -21.48
N GLN A 173 5.36 5.74 -21.65
CA GLN A 173 6.42 6.76 -21.72
C GLN A 173 6.29 7.64 -22.97
N GLY A 174 5.88 7.08 -24.10
CA GLY A 174 5.63 7.82 -25.34
C GLY A 174 4.52 8.86 -25.17
N VAL A 175 3.40 8.48 -24.55
CA VAL A 175 2.30 9.40 -24.23
C VAL A 175 2.77 10.54 -23.31
N LEU A 176 3.63 10.24 -22.33
CA LEU A 176 4.25 11.24 -21.45
C LEU A 176 5.05 12.28 -22.25
N TYR A 177 5.94 11.85 -23.13
CA TYR A 177 6.73 12.76 -23.96
C TYR A 177 5.89 13.53 -25.00
N LEU A 178 4.87 12.89 -25.59
CA LEU A 178 3.92 13.59 -26.46
C LEU A 178 3.20 14.71 -25.69
N GLY A 179 2.83 14.47 -24.44
CA GLY A 179 2.31 15.49 -23.53
C GLY A 179 3.24 16.68 -23.36
N TYR A 180 4.54 16.44 -23.20
CA TYR A 180 5.55 17.51 -23.12
C TYR A 180 5.63 18.30 -24.42
N VAL A 181 5.62 17.63 -25.57
CA VAL A 181 5.62 18.29 -26.89
C VAL A 181 4.39 19.18 -27.05
N VAL A 182 3.20 18.71 -26.66
CA VAL A 182 1.98 19.52 -26.71
C VAL A 182 2.07 20.73 -25.77
N THR A 183 2.57 20.54 -24.55
CA THR A 183 2.68 21.61 -23.55
C THR A 183 3.62 22.72 -24.00
N PHE A 184 4.83 22.36 -24.44
CA PHE A 184 5.81 23.34 -24.91
C PHE A 184 5.45 23.90 -26.29
N GLY A 185 4.89 23.08 -27.19
CA GLY A 185 4.46 23.53 -28.52
C GLY A 185 3.32 24.54 -28.44
N PHE A 186 2.28 24.24 -27.65
CA PHE A 186 1.18 25.17 -27.42
C PHE A 186 1.62 26.38 -26.59
N GLY A 187 2.50 26.18 -25.59
CA GLY A 187 3.12 27.25 -24.83
C GLY A 187 3.89 28.23 -25.72
N ALA A 188 4.76 27.75 -26.61
CA ALA A 188 5.51 28.58 -27.54
C ALA A 188 4.60 29.36 -28.50
N TYR A 189 3.53 28.72 -28.97
CA TYR A 189 2.51 29.38 -29.80
C TYR A 189 1.80 30.51 -29.06
N GLN A 190 1.47 30.33 -27.77
CA GLN A 190 0.84 31.36 -26.93
C GLN A 190 1.76 32.57 -26.71
N VAL A 191 3.06 32.35 -26.52
CA VAL A 191 4.06 33.44 -26.38
C VAL A 191 4.21 34.25 -27.66
N THR A 192 4.17 33.60 -28.82
CA THR A 192 4.49 34.25 -30.11
C THR A 192 3.32 35.07 -30.68
N ARG A 193 2.06 34.68 -30.39
CA ARG A 193 0.87 35.26 -31.04
C ARG A 193 0.12 36.30 -30.22
N GLN A 194 0.43 36.48 -28.93
CA GLN A 194 -0.24 37.46 -28.06
C GLN A 194 0.75 38.49 -27.50
N PRO A 195 1.13 39.54 -28.25
CA PRO A 195 1.99 40.61 -27.77
C PRO A 195 1.31 41.58 -26.79
N GLY A 196 -0.02 41.49 -26.61
CA GLY A 196 -0.84 42.49 -25.91
C GLY A 196 -1.41 42.09 -24.55
N ASP A 197 -1.37 40.81 -24.17
CA ASP A 197 -1.86 40.33 -22.86
C ASP A 197 -0.66 40.07 -21.93
N ILE A 198 -0.03 41.18 -21.55
CA ILE A 198 1.36 41.26 -21.03
C ILE A 198 1.50 40.79 -19.57
N ALA A 199 0.47 40.22 -18.95
CA ALA A 199 0.56 39.72 -17.57
C ALA A 199 0.77 38.19 -17.46
N HIS A 200 0.38 37.40 -18.46
CA HIS A 200 0.26 35.94 -18.32
C HIS A 200 1.14 35.11 -19.26
N SER A 201 1.79 35.71 -20.26
CA SER A 201 2.40 35.00 -21.40
C SER A 201 3.93 35.03 -21.44
N THR A 202 4.62 35.15 -20.30
CA THR A 202 6.08 35.03 -20.26
C THR A 202 6.50 33.56 -20.27
N PHE A 203 7.64 33.22 -20.90
CA PHE A 203 8.23 31.88 -20.85
C PHE A 203 8.34 31.34 -19.40
N SER A 204 8.62 32.22 -18.44
CA SER A 204 8.62 31.90 -17.00
C SER A 204 7.29 31.34 -16.51
N ASN A 205 6.14 31.89 -16.93
CA ASN A 205 4.82 31.42 -16.51
C ASN A 205 4.51 30.03 -17.06
N ILE A 206 4.91 29.75 -18.32
CA ILE A 206 4.76 28.42 -18.92
C ILE A 206 5.61 27.40 -18.16
N PHE A 207 6.85 27.77 -17.78
CA PHE A 207 7.71 26.90 -17.00
C PHE A 207 7.15 26.65 -15.58
N VAL A 208 6.55 27.67 -14.95
CA VAL A 208 5.86 27.54 -13.66
C VAL A 208 4.68 26.57 -13.77
N VAL A 209 3.83 26.71 -14.81
CA VAL A 209 2.68 25.81 -15.03
C VAL A 209 3.16 24.38 -15.32
N PHE A 210 4.16 24.21 -16.18
CA PHE A 210 4.74 22.89 -16.49
C PHE A 210 5.28 22.20 -15.24
N THR A 211 6.07 22.93 -14.45
CA THR A 211 6.68 22.41 -13.22
C THR A 211 5.60 22.10 -12.18
N ALA A 212 4.60 22.97 -12.01
CA ALA A 212 3.48 22.75 -11.11
C ALA A 212 2.69 21.48 -11.50
N VAL A 213 2.36 21.31 -12.78
CA VAL A 213 1.62 20.12 -13.26
C VAL A 213 2.42 18.84 -13.04
N ILE A 214 3.74 18.84 -13.26
CA ILE A 214 4.59 17.67 -12.98
C ILE A 214 4.60 17.35 -11.49
N PHE A 215 4.80 18.35 -10.62
CA PHE A 215 4.74 18.12 -9.17
C PHE A 215 3.37 17.64 -8.70
N GLY A 216 2.29 18.16 -9.28
CA GLY A 216 0.93 17.68 -9.03
C GLY A 216 0.72 16.23 -9.47
N ALA A 217 1.21 15.86 -10.65
CA ALA A 217 1.14 14.50 -11.18
C ALA A 217 1.98 13.51 -10.35
N LEU A 218 3.19 13.90 -9.95
CA LEU A 218 4.05 13.12 -9.05
C LEU A 218 3.39 12.95 -7.68
N GLY A 219 2.79 14.02 -7.15
CA GLY A 219 1.98 13.98 -5.93
C GLY A 219 0.84 12.98 -6.04
N ALA A 220 0.06 13.05 -7.12
CA ALA A 220 -1.04 12.11 -7.38
C ALA A 220 -0.55 10.65 -7.48
N GLY A 221 0.58 10.40 -8.15
CA GLY A 221 1.20 9.08 -8.24
C GLY A 221 1.62 8.53 -6.87
N GLN A 222 2.25 9.36 -6.05
CA GLN A 222 2.61 9.02 -4.68
C GLN A 222 1.37 8.77 -3.80
N ALA A 223 0.34 9.61 -3.89
CA ALA A 223 -0.92 9.39 -3.16
C ALA A 223 -1.57 8.05 -3.52
N SER A 224 -1.57 7.68 -4.81
CA SER A 224 -2.11 6.40 -5.27
C SER A 224 -1.36 5.19 -4.72
N SER A 225 -0.06 5.29 -4.47
CA SER A 225 0.73 4.18 -3.89
C SER A 225 0.44 3.96 -2.41
N PHE A 226 -0.01 5.00 -1.69
CA PHE A 226 -0.40 4.91 -0.27
C PHE A 226 -1.81 4.37 -0.02
N ALA A 227 -2.72 4.44 -1.01
CA ALA A 227 -4.10 3.98 -0.89
C ALA A 227 -4.26 2.53 -0.37
N PRO A 228 -3.57 1.50 -0.91
CA PRO A 228 -3.72 0.13 -0.42
C PRO A 228 -3.22 -0.06 1.02
N ASP A 229 -2.15 0.64 1.42
CA ASP A 229 -1.60 0.55 2.77
C ASP A 229 -2.52 1.22 3.79
N TYR A 230 -3.15 2.34 3.43
CA TYR A 230 -4.17 2.97 4.26
C TYR A 230 -5.40 2.06 4.44
N ALA A 231 -5.84 1.40 3.38
CA ALA A 231 -6.95 0.43 3.45
C ALA A 231 -6.64 -0.74 4.40
N LYS A 232 -5.43 -1.30 4.34
CA LYS A 232 -4.96 -2.34 5.26
C LYS A 232 -4.93 -1.84 6.71
N ALA A 233 -4.38 -0.65 6.94
CA ALA A 233 -4.31 -0.08 8.27
C ALA A 233 -5.69 0.21 8.87
N LYS A 234 -6.65 0.68 8.07
CA LYS A 234 -8.04 0.83 8.50
C LYS A 234 -8.66 -0.50 8.92
N GLN A 235 -8.40 -1.57 8.18
CA GLN A 235 -8.88 -2.91 8.53
C GLN A 235 -8.26 -3.41 9.84
N SER A 236 -6.95 -3.22 10.04
CA SER A 236 -6.26 -3.54 11.29
C SER A 236 -6.77 -2.72 12.47
N ALA A 237 -7.01 -1.42 12.28
CA ALA A 237 -7.60 -0.56 13.31
C ALA A 237 -8.98 -1.08 13.73
N ASN A 238 -9.85 -1.41 12.77
CA ASN A 238 -11.17 -1.97 13.07
C ASN A 238 -11.08 -3.26 13.89
N ARG A 239 -10.09 -4.14 13.63
CA ARG A 239 -9.88 -5.36 14.44
C ARG A 239 -9.46 -5.04 15.87
N ILE A 240 -8.56 -4.08 16.06
CA ILE A 240 -8.11 -3.65 17.39
C ILE A 240 -9.26 -3.00 18.16
N PHE A 241 -10.02 -2.09 17.52
CA PHE A 241 -11.15 -1.46 18.18
C PHE A 241 -12.27 -2.46 18.50
N ALA A 242 -12.59 -3.39 17.59
CA ALA A 242 -13.55 -4.46 17.87
C ALA A 242 -13.12 -5.38 19.03
N LEU A 243 -11.80 -5.56 19.23
CA LEU A 243 -11.28 -6.26 20.40
C LEU A 243 -11.43 -5.43 21.69
N LEU A 244 -11.08 -4.14 21.63
CA LEU A 244 -11.15 -3.22 22.78
C LEU A 244 -12.59 -3.02 23.27
N ASP A 245 -13.55 -2.98 22.35
CA ASP A 245 -14.97 -2.80 22.65
C ASP A 245 -15.66 -4.11 23.10
N ARG A 246 -14.95 -5.24 23.07
CA ARG A 246 -15.52 -6.53 23.50
C ARG A 246 -15.54 -6.64 25.02
N GLU A 247 -16.75 -6.72 25.59
CA GLU A 247 -16.97 -7.09 26.98
C GLU A 247 -17.05 -8.63 27.14
N PRO A 248 -16.29 -9.23 28.08
CA PRO A 248 -16.36 -10.67 28.35
C PRO A 248 -17.64 -11.04 29.11
N ALA A 249 -18.14 -12.25 28.89
CA ALA A 249 -19.31 -12.75 29.62
C ALA A 249 -19.02 -12.98 31.12
N ILE A 250 -17.77 -13.29 31.46
CA ILE A 250 -17.26 -13.40 32.82
C ILE A 250 -16.11 -12.41 32.92
N ASP A 251 -16.35 -11.27 33.58
CA ASP A 251 -15.35 -10.22 33.70
C ASP A 251 -14.54 -10.37 35.00
N GLY A 252 -13.30 -10.83 34.88
CA GLY A 252 -12.39 -10.95 36.02
C GLY A 252 -11.91 -9.61 36.58
N TYR A 253 -12.15 -8.50 35.88
CA TYR A 253 -11.81 -7.14 36.32
C TYR A 253 -13.02 -6.40 36.90
N SER A 254 -14.22 -6.98 36.85
CA SER A 254 -15.38 -6.39 37.50
C SER A 254 -15.28 -6.54 39.01
N GLU A 255 -15.58 -5.46 39.74
CA GLU A 255 -15.72 -5.52 41.19
C GLU A 255 -17.13 -5.93 41.64
N ASP A 256 -18.03 -6.16 40.69
CA ASP A 256 -19.41 -6.54 40.94
C ASP A 256 -19.48 -7.99 41.43
N GLY A 257 -19.99 -8.15 42.64
CA GLY A 257 -20.14 -9.46 43.27
C GLY A 257 -20.26 -9.34 44.78
N LEU A 258 -20.93 -10.30 45.40
CA LEU A 258 -20.98 -10.39 46.85
C LEU A 258 -19.60 -10.81 47.37
N LYS A 259 -18.99 -9.98 48.22
CA LYS A 259 -17.73 -10.25 48.93
C LYS A 259 -18.02 -10.47 50.43
N PRO A 260 -18.59 -11.63 50.83
CA PRO A 260 -18.96 -11.87 52.22
C PRO A 260 -17.73 -11.95 53.13
N VAL A 261 -17.82 -11.34 54.32
CA VAL A 261 -16.73 -11.26 55.30
C VAL A 261 -16.45 -12.61 55.98
N SER A 262 -17.43 -13.51 56.03
CA SER A 262 -17.28 -14.87 56.54
C SER A 262 -18.04 -15.87 55.68
N ILE A 263 -17.38 -16.97 55.34
CA ILE A 263 -17.97 -18.10 54.61
C ILE A 263 -18.13 -19.23 55.62
N HIS A 264 -19.35 -19.51 56.06
CA HIS A 264 -19.62 -20.67 56.90
C HIS A 264 -19.75 -21.91 56.03
N MET A 265 -18.71 -22.75 56.08
CA MET A 265 -18.69 -24.05 55.44
C MET A 265 -19.46 -25.03 56.33
N TYR A 266 -20.72 -25.26 56.01
CA TYR A 266 -21.45 -26.40 56.57
C TYR A 266 -21.04 -27.63 55.76
N LEU A 267 -20.12 -28.41 56.34
CA LEU A 267 -19.80 -29.79 55.92
C LEU A 267 -20.90 -30.75 56.36
#